data_AF-A0A1C7GNX0-F1
#
_entry.id   AF-A0A1C7GNX0-F1
#
_cell.length_a   1.000
_cell.length_b   1.000
_cell.length_c   1.000
_cell.angle_alpha   90.00
_cell.angle_beta   90.00
_cell.angle_gamma   90.00
#
_symmetry.space_group_name_H-M   'P 1'
#
loop_
_entity.id
_entity.type
_entity.pdbx_description
1 polymer ?
#
loop_
_entity_poly.entity_id
_entity_poly.type
_entity_poly.pdbx_seq_one_letter_code
_entity_poly.pdbx_strand_id
1 'polypeptide(L)'
;MSLRKLSTSAAAFILALSLAACGSPSQNSSEPNSDAVSSTAESSSALPSEQETAGQELAGDAMVFGTATLTYAEFYSGDVSSTDNFDAVTSATTSKYEIMANMSTDFVDETANAEGYHITGVKNVNVAVPASELEAYQAVNDSFAPIEGEAPTQYKTVKMEGNKAVYSATQFNIADTVTDATAELQTGTNWGDYQINVTDGTAVHLRNTREDEGFDIGSEIQGIILETDSGLKVGMEHLQSIWVQPYEVSFNVLADNTHNTHISGFDNLPELSKLVGETVTKITYIMPDSAYVYEFDGIYIKPLYEGTITATVSDSYDSVTLSTSDFSAFEKGKLTVTYTLGSGRSREVTTLLETELADGTADYVLEVSAIDGLEAGGTYGAVISSDTYADITVALPISSGQEAALETLIASAKEKLAVEPDNATLQEHLREAEELLANTSAASDEAGSLISELTQLTSNEAGRGERGGH
;
A
#
# COMPACT_ATOMS: atom_id res chain seq x y z
N MET A 1 -25.47 -10.04 -10.47
CA MET A 1 -24.59 -9.74 -11.64
C MET A 1 -23.42 -8.90 -11.15
N SER A 2 -22.49 -9.53 -10.47
CA SER A 2 -21.14 -9.01 -10.29
C SER A 2 -20.22 -10.14 -10.71
N LEU A 3 -19.49 -9.98 -11.82
CA LEU A 3 -18.52 -11.00 -12.21
C LEU A 3 -17.25 -10.78 -11.40
N ARG A 4 -17.20 -11.36 -10.18
CA ARG A 4 -15.91 -11.70 -9.56
C ARG A 4 -15.19 -12.64 -10.53
N LYS A 5 -14.08 -12.18 -11.10
CA LYS A 5 -13.24 -13.01 -11.98
C LYS A 5 -12.58 -14.06 -11.09
N LEU A 6 -12.86 -15.35 -11.32
CA LEU A 6 -11.98 -16.39 -10.81
C LEU A 6 -10.56 -16.12 -11.34
N SER A 7 -9.57 -16.23 -10.46
CA SER A 7 -8.17 -16.04 -10.84
C SER A 7 -7.75 -17.14 -11.82
N THR A 8 -7.60 -16.78 -13.09
CA THR A 8 -7.12 -17.73 -14.11
C THR A 8 -5.61 -17.89 -14.00
N SER A 9 -5.18 -18.77 -13.09
CA SER A 9 -3.81 -19.30 -13.06
C SER A 9 -3.49 -19.99 -14.39
N ALA A 10 -2.74 -19.28 -15.24
CA ALA A 10 -2.46 -19.70 -16.60
C ALA A 10 -1.36 -20.78 -16.65
N ALA A 11 -1.76 -22.06 -16.59
CA ALA A 11 -0.85 -23.17 -16.83
C ALA A 11 -0.32 -23.17 -18.28
N ALA A 12 0.90 -22.66 -18.47
CA ALA A 12 1.52 -22.53 -19.78
C ALA A 12 1.98 -23.89 -20.35
N PHE A 13 1.22 -24.42 -21.32
CA PHE A 13 1.58 -25.63 -22.05
C PHE A 13 2.70 -25.36 -23.07
N ILE A 14 3.93 -25.79 -22.78
CA ILE A 14 5.06 -25.65 -23.70
C ILE A 14 4.97 -26.72 -24.81
N LEU A 15 4.65 -26.30 -26.04
CA LEU A 15 4.75 -27.14 -27.22
C LEU A 15 6.10 -26.91 -27.93
N ALA A 16 7.07 -27.79 -27.68
CA ALA A 16 8.37 -27.73 -28.33
C ALA A 16 8.28 -28.09 -29.82
N LEU A 17 8.66 -27.17 -30.72
CA LEU A 17 8.87 -27.47 -32.13
C LEU A 17 10.25 -27.01 -32.60
N SER A 18 11.16 -27.97 -32.73
CA SER A 18 12.51 -27.76 -33.24
C SER A 18 12.51 -27.59 -34.76
N LEU A 19 13.16 -26.54 -35.28
CA LEU A 19 13.68 -26.50 -36.65
C LEU A 19 14.99 -25.71 -36.67
N ALA A 20 15.98 -26.22 -37.41
CA ALA A 20 17.37 -25.78 -37.35
C ALA A 20 17.83 -25.09 -38.65
N ALA A 21 19.02 -24.48 -38.59
CA ALA A 21 19.82 -23.94 -39.69
C ALA A 21 19.30 -22.63 -40.34
N CYS A 22 20.14 -21.71 -40.82
CA CYS A 22 21.61 -21.61 -40.83
C CYS A 22 22.02 -20.15 -41.12
N GLY A 23 23.23 -19.72 -40.71
CA GLY A 23 23.89 -18.54 -41.32
C GLY A 23 24.53 -17.54 -40.37
N SER A 24 25.83 -17.66 -40.17
CA SER A 24 26.76 -16.59 -39.76
C SER A 24 27.83 -16.44 -40.87
N PRO A 25 28.84 -15.56 -40.78
CA PRO A 25 29.04 -14.40 -39.90
C PRO A 25 29.45 -13.12 -40.66
N SER A 26 29.69 -12.01 -39.95
CA SER A 26 30.85 -11.16 -40.25
C SER A 26 31.36 -10.48 -38.98
N GLN A 27 32.65 -10.63 -38.72
CA GLN A 27 33.39 -9.90 -37.69
C GLN A 27 33.75 -8.50 -38.23
N ASN A 28 33.99 -7.52 -37.34
CA ASN A 28 35.36 -7.01 -37.20
C ASN A 28 35.59 -6.34 -35.84
N SER A 29 36.81 -6.47 -35.33
CA SER A 29 37.29 -5.88 -34.07
C SER A 29 38.32 -4.79 -34.34
N SER A 30 38.44 -3.79 -33.45
CA SER A 30 39.73 -3.23 -32.97
C SER A 30 39.57 -1.92 -32.18
N GLU A 31 40.06 -1.93 -30.94
CA GLU A 31 40.78 -0.79 -30.33
C GLU A 31 42.31 -1.04 -30.51
N PRO A 32 43.26 -0.20 -30.00
CA PRO A 32 43.17 1.17 -29.46
C PRO A 32 44.20 2.14 -30.12
N ASN A 33 44.31 3.39 -29.62
CA ASN A 33 45.54 3.95 -28.98
C ASN A 33 45.92 5.43 -29.30
N SER A 34 46.13 6.20 -28.21
CA SER A 34 47.15 7.26 -27.93
C SER A 34 47.38 8.53 -28.79
N ASP A 35 47.66 9.62 -28.04
CA ASP A 35 48.46 10.84 -28.32
C ASP A 35 47.85 11.94 -29.21
N ALA A 36 47.49 13.13 -28.68
CA ALA A 36 48.35 14.27 -28.26
C ALA A 36 49.01 15.00 -29.46
N VAL A 37 49.15 16.33 -29.59
CA VAL A 37 49.21 17.51 -28.70
C VAL A 37 48.90 18.78 -29.55
N SER A 38 48.74 20.05 -29.12
CA SER A 38 48.74 20.77 -27.84
C SER A 38 48.15 22.19 -28.04
N SER A 39 47.56 22.84 -27.03
CA SER A 39 47.92 24.23 -26.72
C SER A 39 47.63 24.63 -25.26
N THR A 40 48.66 25.20 -24.62
CA THR A 40 48.71 25.62 -23.22
C THR A 40 48.37 27.10 -23.04
N ALA A 41 47.65 27.43 -21.98
CA ALA A 41 47.75 28.73 -21.28
C ALA A 41 47.49 28.54 -19.79
N GLU A 42 48.54 28.59 -18.97
CA GLU A 42 48.43 28.61 -17.50
C GLU A 42 48.19 30.06 -17.01
N SER A 43 47.33 30.26 -16.01
CA SER A 43 47.79 30.43 -14.61
C SER A 43 46.69 30.96 -13.68
N SER A 44 46.47 30.23 -12.58
CA SER A 44 46.14 30.68 -11.22
C SER A 44 45.32 31.97 -10.98
N SER A 45 44.11 31.82 -10.41
CA SER A 45 43.74 32.48 -9.13
C SER A 45 42.35 32.08 -8.59
N ALA A 46 42.28 31.85 -7.27
CA ALA A 46 41.12 31.98 -6.37
C ALA A 46 39.88 31.05 -6.53
N LEU A 47 39.45 30.53 -5.37
CA LEU A 47 38.11 29.97 -5.13
C LEU A 47 37.05 31.08 -5.25
N PRO A 48 35.87 30.80 -5.83
CA PRO A 48 34.61 31.39 -5.43
C PRO A 48 33.91 30.49 -4.42
N SER A 49 33.45 31.10 -3.34
CA SER A 49 32.55 30.53 -2.33
C SER A 49 31.18 30.17 -2.91
N GLU A 50 30.39 29.48 -2.09
CA GLU A 50 28.96 29.23 -2.26
C GLU A 50 28.23 30.35 -3.02
N GLN A 51 27.52 29.96 -4.09
CA GLN A 51 26.38 30.72 -4.55
C GLN A 51 25.12 29.96 -4.15
N GLU A 52 24.41 30.53 -3.21
CA GLU A 52 22.99 30.30 -3.02
C GLU A 52 22.28 30.40 -4.39
N THR A 53 21.49 29.39 -4.75
CA THR A 53 20.35 29.63 -5.63
C THR A 53 19.24 30.20 -4.76
N ALA A 54 19.47 31.41 -4.25
CA ALA A 54 18.52 32.12 -3.40
C ALA A 54 17.20 32.29 -4.16
N GLY A 55 16.08 32.18 -3.44
CA GLY A 55 14.77 32.52 -3.99
C GLY A 55 14.84 33.92 -4.59
N GLN A 56 14.40 34.05 -5.85
CA GLN A 56 14.36 35.35 -6.50
C GLN A 56 13.28 36.19 -5.82
N GLU A 57 13.71 37.02 -4.87
CA GLU A 57 12.88 37.96 -4.14
C GLU A 57 11.98 38.73 -5.11
N LEU A 58 10.66 38.50 -5.03
CA LEU A 58 9.64 39.30 -5.69
C LEU A 58 9.55 40.66 -4.98
N ALA A 59 10.61 41.46 -5.13
CA ALA A 59 10.74 42.80 -4.58
C ALA A 59 9.75 43.74 -5.28
N GLY A 60 8.49 43.77 -4.80
CA GLY A 60 7.48 44.69 -5.32
C GLY A 60 6.03 44.44 -4.89
N ASP A 61 5.66 43.25 -4.44
CA ASP A 61 4.26 42.93 -4.09
C ASP A 61 4.10 42.46 -2.64
N ALA A 62 2.99 42.81 -2.02
CA ALA A 62 2.66 42.37 -0.66
C ALA A 62 2.07 40.96 -0.72
N MET A 63 2.43 40.07 0.22
CA MET A 63 1.83 38.74 0.30
C MET A 63 0.55 38.78 1.13
N VAL A 64 -0.49 38.13 0.62
CA VAL A 64 -1.74 37.82 1.31
C VAL A 64 -1.68 36.36 1.71
N PHE A 65 -1.70 36.10 3.01
CA PHE A 65 -1.68 34.75 3.55
C PHE A 65 -3.11 34.24 3.75
N GLY A 66 -3.29 32.93 3.62
CA GLY A 66 -4.56 32.26 3.87
C GLY A 66 -4.44 30.75 3.78
N THR A 67 -5.52 30.05 4.05
CA THR A 67 -5.61 28.61 3.83
C THR A 67 -6.32 28.30 2.52
N ALA A 68 -5.89 27.23 1.84
CA ALA A 68 -6.55 26.70 0.65
C ALA A 68 -6.70 25.18 0.75
N THR A 69 -7.62 24.64 -0.05
CA THR A 69 -7.65 23.22 -0.41
C THR A 69 -6.86 23.04 -1.69
N LEU A 70 -5.93 22.08 -1.71
CA LEU A 70 -5.05 21.75 -2.83
C LEU A 70 -5.26 20.29 -3.25
N THR A 71 -5.09 19.99 -4.54
CA THR A 71 -4.90 18.60 -4.99
C THR A 71 -3.57 18.03 -4.46
N TYR A 72 -3.39 16.72 -4.41
CA TYR A 72 -2.11 16.14 -3.97
C TYR A 72 -0.92 16.56 -4.84
N ALA A 73 -1.12 16.71 -6.16
CA ALA A 73 -0.09 17.22 -7.07
C ALA A 73 0.31 18.68 -6.76
N GLU A 74 -0.63 19.53 -6.32
CA GLU A 74 -0.35 20.90 -5.88
C GLU A 74 0.29 20.92 -4.48
N PHE A 75 -0.18 20.07 -3.57
CA PHE A 75 0.33 19.95 -2.20
C PHE A 75 1.77 19.39 -2.14
N TYR A 76 2.12 18.40 -2.97
CA TYR A 76 3.48 17.89 -3.06
C TYR A 76 4.37 18.66 -4.05
N SER A 77 3.84 19.68 -4.73
CA SER A 77 4.59 20.48 -5.70
C SER A 77 5.85 21.09 -5.09
N GLY A 78 7.00 20.73 -5.67
CA GLY A 78 8.33 21.17 -5.23
C GLY A 78 8.92 20.43 -4.02
N ASP A 79 8.15 19.61 -3.32
CA ASP A 79 8.60 18.89 -2.12
C ASP A 79 9.06 17.45 -2.41
N VAL A 80 8.52 16.84 -3.47
CA VAL A 80 8.79 15.45 -3.89
C VAL A 80 9.54 15.40 -5.23
N SER A 81 10.09 14.24 -5.60
CA SER A 81 10.87 14.06 -6.83
C SER A 81 10.03 14.11 -8.11
N SER A 82 8.77 13.66 -8.06
CA SER A 82 7.76 13.97 -9.07
C SER A 82 6.36 14.01 -8.47
N THR A 83 5.52 14.88 -9.01
CA THR A 83 4.07 14.92 -8.77
C THR A 83 3.27 14.33 -9.94
N ASP A 84 3.93 13.62 -10.85
CA ASP A 84 3.26 12.87 -11.91
C ASP A 84 2.44 11.74 -11.28
N ASN A 85 1.18 11.59 -11.72
CA ASN A 85 0.24 10.54 -11.28
C ASN A 85 -0.31 10.68 -9.84
N PHE A 86 -0.31 11.88 -9.26
CA PHE A 86 -1.17 12.21 -8.11
C PHE A 86 -2.48 12.81 -8.62
N ASP A 87 -3.61 12.14 -8.38
CA ASP A 87 -4.97 12.56 -8.77
C ASP A 87 -5.91 12.52 -7.55
N ALA A 88 -6.79 11.51 -7.46
CA ALA A 88 -7.75 11.35 -6.38
C ALA A 88 -7.97 9.87 -6.06
N VAL A 89 -7.89 9.51 -4.78
CA VAL A 89 -7.98 8.12 -4.31
C VAL A 89 -9.38 7.81 -3.78
N THR A 90 -9.94 6.66 -4.17
CA THR A 90 -11.31 6.27 -3.78
C THR A 90 -11.33 5.60 -2.41
N SER A 91 -12.07 6.18 -1.46
CA SER A 91 -12.32 5.56 -0.15
C SER A 91 -13.25 4.35 -0.31
N ALA A 92 -12.80 3.15 0.04
CA ALA A 92 -13.62 1.92 -0.05
C ALA A 92 -14.88 1.89 0.85
N THR A 93 -15.21 2.98 1.55
CA THR A 93 -16.48 3.10 2.29
C THR A 93 -17.02 4.53 2.28
N THR A 94 -18.35 4.65 2.35
CA THR A 94 -19.10 5.92 2.43
C THR A 94 -19.01 6.65 3.79
N SER A 95 -18.14 6.21 4.71
CA SER A 95 -18.07 6.78 6.08
C SER A 95 -16.65 7.05 6.59
N LYS A 96 -15.60 6.74 5.82
CA LYS A 96 -14.21 6.97 6.24
C LYS A 96 -13.63 8.32 5.77
N TYR A 97 -14.36 9.05 4.93
CA TYR A 97 -13.98 10.32 4.31
C TYR A 97 -13.83 11.51 5.28
N GLU A 98 -14.01 11.30 6.59
CA GLU A 98 -13.81 12.31 7.65
C GLU A 98 -12.82 11.83 8.74
N ILE A 99 -12.08 10.73 8.53
CA ILE A 99 -11.20 10.14 9.56
C ILE A 99 -9.96 10.98 9.87
N MET A 100 -9.50 11.76 8.90
CA MET A 100 -8.42 12.76 9.04
C MET A 100 -9.00 14.12 8.64
N ALA A 101 -8.86 15.11 9.52
CA ALA A 101 -9.57 16.37 9.42
C ALA A 101 -9.23 17.15 8.13
N ASN A 102 -8.00 16.97 7.64
CA ASN A 102 -7.45 17.70 6.50
C ASN A 102 -7.54 16.96 5.16
N MET A 103 -8.27 15.83 5.05
CA MET A 103 -8.51 15.24 3.73
C MET A 103 -9.56 16.05 2.94
N SER A 104 -9.26 16.43 1.70
CA SER A 104 -10.24 16.96 0.75
C SER A 104 -11.05 15.83 0.14
N THR A 105 -12.36 16.00 -0.02
CA THR A 105 -13.25 14.94 -0.50
C THR A 105 -14.35 15.48 -1.39
N ASP A 106 -14.72 14.74 -2.42
CA ASP A 106 -15.97 14.96 -3.15
C ASP A 106 -16.95 13.78 -2.99
N PHE A 107 -18.22 14.06 -3.30
CA PHE A 107 -19.28 13.07 -3.35
C PHE A 107 -19.85 13.02 -4.76
N VAL A 108 -19.80 11.85 -5.38
CA VAL A 108 -20.42 11.58 -6.69
C VAL A 108 -21.68 10.73 -6.47
N ASP A 109 -22.77 11.14 -7.12
CA ASP A 109 -24.13 10.62 -6.99
C ASP A 109 -24.21 9.07 -6.97
N GLU A 110 -24.96 8.51 -6.01
CA GLU A 110 -25.20 7.07 -5.81
C GLU A 110 -25.72 6.33 -7.05
N THR A 111 -26.28 7.04 -8.02
CA THR A 111 -26.77 6.47 -9.29
C THR A 111 -25.70 6.34 -10.37
N ALA A 112 -24.53 6.97 -10.20
CA ALA A 112 -23.43 6.97 -11.18
C ALA A 112 -22.28 6.03 -10.81
N ASN A 113 -21.86 6.00 -9.54
CA ASN A 113 -20.74 5.19 -9.06
C ASN A 113 -21.12 4.40 -7.79
N ALA A 114 -20.80 3.11 -7.77
CA ALA A 114 -21.00 2.24 -6.61
C ALA A 114 -19.83 2.31 -5.58
N GLU A 115 -18.92 3.27 -5.72
CA GLU A 115 -17.57 3.22 -5.12
C GLU A 115 -17.32 4.19 -3.95
N GLY A 116 -18.21 5.15 -3.67
CA GLY A 116 -18.14 5.99 -2.47
C GLY A 116 -17.62 7.41 -2.71
N TYR A 117 -16.82 7.92 -1.76
CA TYR A 117 -16.22 9.27 -1.80
C TYR A 117 -14.80 9.18 -2.39
N HIS A 118 -14.43 10.14 -3.23
CA HIS A 118 -13.03 10.34 -3.62
C HIS A 118 -12.35 11.30 -2.65
N ILE A 119 -11.10 11.03 -2.32
CA ILE A 119 -10.22 11.95 -1.61
C ILE A 119 -9.39 12.68 -2.65
N THR A 120 -9.64 13.97 -2.80
CA THR A 120 -9.16 14.80 -3.91
C THR A 120 -7.93 15.64 -3.56
N GLY A 121 -7.37 15.47 -2.36
CA GLY A 121 -6.20 16.21 -1.89
C GLY A 121 -6.29 16.62 -0.41
N VAL A 122 -5.83 17.84 -0.11
CA VAL A 122 -5.51 18.30 1.24
C VAL A 122 -6.17 19.66 1.53
N LYS A 123 -6.88 19.76 2.66
CA LYS A 123 -7.51 20.98 3.17
C LYS A 123 -6.56 21.76 4.09
N ASN A 124 -6.90 23.03 4.33
CA ASN A 124 -6.26 23.91 5.29
C ASN A 124 -4.74 24.12 5.05
N VAL A 125 -4.29 24.01 3.80
CA VAL A 125 -2.89 24.23 3.44
C VAL A 125 -2.61 25.73 3.44
N ASN A 126 -1.66 26.16 4.25
CA ASN A 126 -1.22 27.56 4.30
C ASN A 126 -0.55 27.97 2.98
N VAL A 127 -1.04 29.04 2.37
CA VAL A 127 -0.51 29.62 1.13
C VAL A 127 -0.30 31.13 1.23
N ALA A 128 0.74 31.61 0.56
CA ALA A 128 1.09 33.03 0.41
C ALA A 128 0.90 33.45 -1.05
N VAL A 129 -0.03 34.37 -1.28
CA VAL A 129 -0.44 34.81 -2.62
C VAL A 129 0.01 36.27 -2.83
N PRO A 130 0.68 36.63 -3.94
CA PRO A 130 0.95 38.03 -4.27
C PRO A 130 -0.35 38.83 -4.38
N ALA A 131 -0.44 39.98 -3.72
CA ALA A 131 -1.68 40.78 -3.66
C ALA A 131 -2.16 41.24 -5.04
N SER A 132 -1.26 41.40 -6.02
CA SER A 132 -1.61 41.67 -7.42
C SER A 132 -2.20 40.47 -8.18
N GLU A 133 -2.01 39.25 -7.67
CA GLU A 133 -2.53 38.00 -8.25
C GLU A 133 -3.74 37.44 -7.48
N LEU A 134 -4.09 38.02 -6.32
CA LEU A 134 -5.15 37.55 -5.41
C LEU A 134 -6.50 37.28 -6.11
N GLU A 135 -7.02 38.22 -6.91
CA GLU A 135 -8.29 38.04 -7.62
C GLU A 135 -8.22 36.89 -8.65
N ALA A 136 -7.06 36.68 -9.28
CA ALA A 136 -6.86 35.61 -10.24
C ALA A 136 -6.73 34.25 -9.54
N TYR A 137 -6.11 34.20 -8.35
CA TYR A 137 -6.04 32.99 -7.55
C TYR A 137 -7.41 32.58 -7.01
N GLN A 138 -8.18 33.51 -6.44
CA GLN A 138 -9.55 33.26 -5.98
C GLN A 138 -10.51 32.83 -7.11
N ALA A 139 -10.21 33.17 -8.36
CA ALA A 139 -10.97 32.72 -9.53
C ALA A 139 -10.64 31.28 -9.98
N VAL A 140 -9.53 30.70 -9.52
CA VAL A 140 -9.15 29.30 -9.83
C VAL A 140 -9.20 28.37 -8.62
N ASN A 141 -9.12 28.91 -7.40
CA ASN A 141 -9.27 28.18 -6.15
C ASN A 141 -10.22 28.97 -5.22
N ASP A 142 -11.50 28.62 -5.26
CA ASP A 142 -12.59 29.27 -4.50
C ASP A 142 -12.58 28.90 -3.01
N SER A 143 -11.79 27.89 -2.62
CA SER A 143 -11.58 27.50 -1.23
C SER A 143 -10.60 28.40 -0.46
N PHE A 144 -9.90 29.32 -1.16
CA PHE A 144 -8.92 30.20 -0.51
C PHE A 144 -9.57 31.18 0.48
N ALA A 145 -9.27 30.99 1.76
CA ALA A 145 -9.69 31.85 2.86
C ALA A 145 -8.49 32.66 3.39
N PRO A 146 -8.43 33.99 3.16
CA PRO A 146 -7.36 34.82 3.70
C PRO A 146 -7.45 34.88 5.23
N ILE A 147 -6.28 34.89 5.89
CA ILE A 147 -6.17 35.02 7.35
C ILE A 147 -5.71 36.42 7.75
N GLU A 148 -6.32 36.95 8.81
CA GLU A 148 -5.98 38.24 9.42
C GLU A 148 -5.03 38.00 10.59
N GLY A 149 -3.77 38.47 10.52
CA GLY A 149 -2.83 38.34 11.63
C GLY A 149 -1.36 38.28 11.22
N GLU A 150 -0.58 37.52 11.98
CA GLU A 150 0.80 37.20 11.66
C GLU A 150 0.86 36.17 10.53
N ALA A 151 1.95 36.19 9.75
CA ALA A 151 2.17 35.20 8.70
C ALA A 151 2.34 33.79 9.33
N PRO A 152 1.79 32.73 8.73
CA PRO A 152 1.99 31.37 9.20
C PRO A 152 3.47 31.01 9.09
N THR A 153 3.97 30.19 10.01
CA THR A 153 5.37 29.76 10.04
C THR A 153 5.69 28.75 8.93
N GLN A 154 4.67 28.06 8.43
CA GLN A 154 4.74 27.10 7.33
C GLN A 154 3.76 27.47 6.23
N TYR A 155 4.21 27.56 4.98
CA TYR A 155 3.34 27.85 3.83
C TYR A 155 4.01 27.50 2.48
N LYS A 156 3.21 27.42 1.43
CA LYS A 156 3.67 27.49 0.02
C LYS A 156 3.47 28.90 -0.55
N THR A 157 4.35 29.34 -1.45
CA THR A 157 4.13 30.56 -2.23
C THR A 157 3.39 30.21 -3.52
N VAL A 158 2.36 30.97 -3.86
CA VAL A 158 1.59 30.85 -5.09
C VAL A 158 2.11 31.81 -6.15
N LYS A 159 2.10 31.36 -7.40
CA LYS A 159 2.32 32.20 -8.59
C LYS A 159 1.31 31.81 -9.66
N MET A 160 0.67 32.78 -10.29
CA MET A 160 -0.27 32.57 -11.39
C MET A 160 0.44 32.47 -12.73
N GLU A 161 0.23 31.36 -13.45
CA GLU A 161 0.70 31.16 -14.82
C GLU A 161 -0.50 31.08 -15.77
N GLY A 162 -0.99 32.26 -16.17
CA GLY A 162 -2.23 32.39 -16.93
C GLY A 162 -3.45 32.13 -16.04
N ASN A 163 -4.15 31.03 -16.26
CA ASN A 163 -5.34 30.61 -15.49
C ASN A 163 -5.07 29.32 -14.69
N LYS A 164 -3.83 29.15 -14.22
CA LYS A 164 -3.38 28.05 -13.37
C LYS A 164 -2.54 28.60 -12.23
N ALA A 165 -2.79 28.13 -11.01
CA ALA A 165 -1.90 28.34 -9.88
C ALA A 165 -0.71 27.38 -9.96
N VAL A 166 0.48 27.89 -9.67
CA VAL A 166 1.72 27.13 -9.51
C VAL A 166 2.23 27.37 -8.10
N TYR A 167 2.60 26.31 -7.40
CA TYR A 167 2.97 26.36 -5.99
C TYR A 167 4.46 26.04 -5.84
N SER A 168 5.13 26.71 -4.91
CA SER A 168 6.50 26.40 -4.52
C SER A 168 6.57 25.11 -3.70
N ALA A 169 7.79 24.61 -3.51
CA ALA A 169 8.13 23.81 -2.33
C ALA A 169 7.62 24.50 -1.05
N THR A 170 7.23 23.70 -0.06
CA THR A 170 6.76 24.18 1.24
C THR A 170 7.93 24.77 2.02
N GLN A 171 7.75 25.99 2.53
CA GLN A 171 8.63 26.52 3.57
C GLN A 171 8.28 25.82 4.89
N PHE A 172 8.89 24.66 5.15
CA PHE A 172 8.58 23.87 6.34
C PHE A 172 9.02 24.55 7.64
N ASN A 173 8.17 24.48 8.65
CA ASN A 173 8.47 24.83 10.03
C ASN A 173 8.80 23.55 10.81
N ILE A 174 10.06 23.12 10.75
CA ILE A 174 10.51 21.90 11.44
C ILE A 174 10.44 22.11 12.96
N ALA A 175 9.46 21.49 13.60
CA ALA A 175 9.22 21.60 15.04
C ALA A 175 10.17 20.70 15.84
N ASP A 176 10.45 19.49 15.35
CA ASP A 176 11.54 18.64 15.84
C ASP A 176 12.12 17.74 14.73
N THR A 177 13.34 17.25 14.98
CA THR A 177 14.01 16.21 14.20
C THR A 177 14.34 15.03 15.12
N VAL A 178 13.48 14.01 15.09
CA VAL A 178 13.60 12.79 15.90
C VAL A 178 14.66 11.88 15.28
N THR A 179 15.73 11.62 16.03
CA THR A 179 16.93 10.87 15.58
C THR A 179 17.17 9.57 16.37
N ASP A 180 16.34 9.31 17.38
CA ASP A 180 16.32 8.08 18.18
C ASP A 180 15.03 7.25 17.96
N ALA A 181 14.27 7.58 16.90
CA ALA A 181 13.16 6.77 16.42
C ALA A 181 13.66 5.48 15.75
N THR A 182 12.77 4.50 15.64
CA THR A 182 13.00 3.27 14.87
C THR A 182 11.87 3.03 13.89
N ALA A 183 12.14 2.23 12.86
CA ALA A 183 11.13 1.81 11.89
C ALA A 183 11.25 0.30 11.62
N GLU A 184 10.13 -0.33 11.30
CA GLU A 184 10.06 -1.74 10.89
C GLU A 184 9.34 -1.83 9.53
N LEU A 185 9.89 -2.61 8.60
CA LEU A 185 9.23 -2.94 7.34
C LEU A 185 8.43 -4.23 7.48
N GLN A 186 7.14 -4.15 7.18
CA GLN A 186 6.27 -5.29 6.96
C GLN A 186 5.87 -5.35 5.48
N THR A 187 5.64 -6.55 4.96
CA THR A 187 5.34 -6.79 3.54
C THR A 187 4.11 -7.66 3.38
N GLY A 188 3.33 -7.42 2.32
CA GLY A 188 2.09 -8.15 2.06
C GLY A 188 1.03 -7.99 3.17
N THR A 189 0.91 -6.78 3.74
CA THR A 189 -0.06 -6.52 4.81
C THR A 189 -1.43 -6.22 4.23
N ASN A 190 -2.49 -6.26 5.06
CA ASN A 190 -3.85 -5.87 4.63
C ASN A 190 -3.99 -4.38 4.27
N TRP A 191 -2.90 -3.59 4.33
CA TRP A 191 -2.87 -2.15 4.08
C TRP A 191 -1.99 -1.77 2.87
N GLY A 192 -1.17 -2.69 2.36
CA GLY A 192 -0.29 -2.44 1.22
C GLY A 192 0.74 -3.54 0.98
N ASP A 193 1.36 -3.52 -0.21
CA ASP A 193 2.49 -4.40 -0.54
C ASP A 193 3.64 -4.21 0.46
N TYR A 194 3.79 -2.97 0.95
CA TYR A 194 4.71 -2.57 2.00
C TYR A 194 4.00 -1.74 3.07
N GLN A 195 4.48 -1.84 4.30
CA GLN A 195 4.06 -1.01 5.43
C GLN A 195 5.29 -0.70 6.29
N ILE A 196 5.56 0.59 6.51
CA ILE A 196 6.58 1.07 7.42
C ILE A 196 5.89 1.46 8.73
N ASN A 197 6.23 0.74 9.81
CA ASN A 197 5.76 1.03 11.15
C ASN A 197 6.82 1.83 11.90
N VAL A 198 6.55 3.11 12.16
CA VAL A 198 7.44 4.02 12.88
C VAL A 198 7.16 3.94 14.38
N THR A 199 8.21 3.87 15.18
CA THR A 199 8.15 3.97 16.64
C THR A 199 8.93 5.19 17.09
N ASP A 200 8.26 6.05 17.86
CA ASP A 200 8.86 7.22 18.50
C ASP A 200 10.06 6.85 19.39
N GLY A 201 10.99 7.79 19.52
CA GLY A 201 12.14 7.69 20.40
C GLY A 201 11.83 8.12 21.84
N THR A 202 12.67 8.99 22.40
CA THR A 202 12.50 9.51 23.77
C THR A 202 11.36 10.53 23.88
N ALA A 203 11.15 11.33 22.83
CA ALA A 203 10.00 12.22 22.70
C ALA A 203 8.85 11.48 21.99
N VAL A 204 7.62 11.79 22.38
CA VAL A 204 6.41 11.19 21.80
C VAL A 204 5.64 12.29 21.07
N HIS A 205 5.53 12.15 19.75
CA HIS A 205 4.80 13.06 18.87
C HIS A 205 3.76 12.31 18.04
N LEU A 206 4.00 11.03 17.75
CA LEU A 206 3.32 10.28 16.70
C LEU A 206 2.16 9.45 17.24
N ARG A 207 0.94 9.79 16.81
CA ARG A 207 -0.28 9.12 17.27
C ARG A 207 -0.30 7.63 16.91
N ASN A 208 -0.18 6.80 17.94
CA ASN A 208 -0.32 5.33 17.88
C ASN A 208 -1.64 4.80 18.46
N THR A 209 -2.59 5.69 18.81
CA THR A 209 -3.93 5.31 19.28
C THR A 209 -5.02 5.86 18.35
N ARG A 210 -6.29 5.77 18.77
CA ARG A 210 -7.42 6.42 18.07
C ARG A 210 -7.70 7.84 18.56
N GLU A 211 -7.16 8.24 19.71
CA GLU A 211 -7.32 9.59 20.25
C GLU A 211 -6.14 10.46 19.81
N ASP A 212 -6.38 11.76 19.60
CA ASP A 212 -5.32 12.75 19.30
C ASP A 212 -4.70 13.37 20.57
N GLU A 213 -5.32 13.19 21.74
CA GLU A 213 -4.86 13.81 22.99
C GLU A 213 -3.45 13.35 23.37
N GLY A 214 -2.51 14.30 23.42
CA GLY A 214 -1.11 14.07 23.81
C GLY A 214 -0.14 13.78 22.67
N PHE A 215 -0.57 13.92 21.41
CA PHE A 215 0.27 13.75 20.22
C PHE A 215 0.30 15.03 19.38
N ASP A 216 1.46 15.40 18.84
CA ASP A 216 1.60 16.53 17.92
C ASP A 216 1.26 16.15 16.46
N ILE A 217 1.43 14.87 16.11
CA ILE A 217 1.14 14.30 14.78
C ILE A 217 -0.09 13.40 14.91
N GLY A 218 -1.26 13.98 14.64
CA GLY A 218 -2.57 13.36 14.84
C GLY A 218 -3.43 13.28 13.57
N SER A 219 -4.76 13.27 13.75
CA SER A 219 -5.75 13.25 12.66
C SER A 219 -5.76 14.51 11.78
N GLU A 220 -5.11 15.60 12.22
CA GLU A 220 -4.90 16.83 11.45
C GLU A 220 -3.70 16.77 10.48
N ILE A 221 -3.07 15.59 10.30
CA ILE A 221 -2.02 15.40 9.31
C ILE A 221 -2.49 15.83 7.91
N GLN A 222 -1.58 16.44 7.15
CA GLN A 222 -1.77 16.91 5.78
C GLN A 222 -1.05 16.03 4.75
N GLY A 223 -0.01 15.33 5.15
CA GLY A 223 0.72 14.41 4.30
C GLY A 223 1.99 13.86 4.95
N ILE A 224 2.64 12.94 4.25
CA ILE A 224 3.93 12.36 4.62
C ILE A 224 4.82 12.32 3.38
N ILE A 225 6.11 12.64 3.55
CA ILE A 225 7.14 12.42 2.53
C ILE A 225 8.11 11.36 3.01
N LEU A 226 8.31 10.31 2.21
CA LEU A 226 9.40 9.35 2.36
C LEU A 226 10.62 9.85 1.57
N GLU A 227 11.81 9.81 2.16
CA GLU A 227 13.07 10.21 1.52
C GLU A 227 14.12 9.10 1.64
N THR A 228 14.74 8.76 0.50
CA THR A 228 15.73 7.68 0.39
C THR A 228 17.17 8.19 0.47
N ASP A 229 18.11 7.28 0.70
CA ASP A 229 19.56 7.56 0.69
C ASP A 229 20.09 8.03 -0.68
N SER A 230 19.41 7.68 -1.79
CA SER A 230 19.70 8.25 -3.13
C SER A 230 19.14 9.66 -3.34
N GLY A 231 18.28 10.14 -2.44
CA GLY A 231 17.61 11.44 -2.52
C GLY A 231 16.26 11.42 -3.27
N LEU A 232 15.71 10.24 -3.58
CA LEU A 232 14.33 10.10 -4.05
C LEU A 232 13.38 10.55 -2.92
N LYS A 233 12.38 11.35 -3.26
CA LYS A 233 11.33 11.81 -2.34
C LYS A 233 9.95 11.46 -2.91
N VAL A 234 9.12 10.77 -2.14
CA VAL A 234 7.78 10.33 -2.56
C VAL A 234 6.74 10.77 -1.53
N GLY A 235 5.67 11.41 -1.99
CA GLY A 235 4.54 11.86 -1.17
C GLY A 235 3.50 10.77 -0.97
N MET A 236 2.92 10.70 0.22
CA MET A 236 1.95 9.68 0.65
C MET A 236 0.54 10.29 0.76
N GLU A 237 -0.50 9.56 0.41
CA GLU A 237 -1.87 10.09 0.38
C GLU A 237 -2.76 9.53 1.51
N HIS A 238 -3.73 10.33 1.96
CA HIS A 238 -4.70 9.91 2.97
C HIS A 238 -5.53 8.73 2.49
N LEU A 239 -5.80 7.79 3.40
CA LEU A 239 -6.45 6.49 3.20
C LEU A 239 -5.80 5.54 2.18
N GLN A 240 -4.92 5.99 1.29
CA GLN A 240 -4.11 5.07 0.49
C GLN A 240 -2.85 4.63 1.26
N SER A 241 -2.14 5.60 1.81
CA SER A 241 -0.86 5.41 2.49
C SER A 241 -0.85 5.87 3.94
N ILE A 242 -1.74 6.80 4.29
CA ILE A 242 -1.91 7.32 5.64
C ILE A 242 -3.32 6.94 6.10
N TRP A 243 -3.48 5.81 6.79
CA TRP A 243 -4.80 5.22 7.02
C TRP A 243 -5.59 5.84 8.18
N VAL A 244 -5.44 5.31 9.39
CA VAL A 244 -6.11 5.80 10.61
C VAL A 244 -5.11 6.31 11.64
N GLN A 245 -3.87 5.83 11.58
CA GLN A 245 -2.83 6.08 12.58
C GLN A 245 -1.54 6.43 11.82
N PRO A 246 -0.98 7.65 11.94
CA PRO A 246 0.13 8.10 11.10
C PRO A 246 1.45 7.34 11.32
N TYR A 247 1.56 6.53 12.38
CA TYR A 247 2.73 5.66 12.58
C TYR A 247 2.79 4.47 11.62
N GLU A 248 1.69 4.12 10.96
CA GLU A 248 1.61 3.06 9.93
C GLU A 248 1.54 3.74 8.56
N VAL A 249 2.63 3.69 7.80
CA VAL A 249 2.70 4.24 6.43
C VAL A 249 2.74 3.08 5.44
N SER A 250 1.63 2.82 4.75
CA SER A 250 1.53 1.73 3.77
C SER A 250 1.64 2.23 2.33
N PHE A 251 2.03 1.35 1.42
CA PHE A 251 1.95 1.65 -0.02
C PHE A 251 1.87 0.38 -0.86
N ASN A 252 1.22 0.51 -2.01
CA ASN A 252 1.18 -0.50 -3.05
C ASN A 252 2.13 -0.12 -4.19
N VAL A 253 2.69 -1.14 -4.84
CA VAL A 253 3.50 -1.03 -6.06
C VAL A 253 2.93 -1.90 -7.18
N LEU A 254 2.07 -2.87 -6.83
CA LEU A 254 1.27 -3.63 -7.78
C LEU A 254 -0.12 -3.01 -7.95
N ALA A 255 -0.69 -3.21 -9.15
CA ALA A 255 -2.12 -2.95 -9.40
C ALA A 255 -3.03 -4.10 -8.91
N ASP A 256 -2.45 -5.20 -8.43
CA ASP A 256 -3.19 -6.22 -7.68
C ASP A 256 -3.43 -5.69 -6.26
N ASN A 257 -4.71 -5.62 -5.88
CA ASN A 257 -5.13 -5.16 -4.57
C ASN A 257 -5.94 -6.21 -3.79
N THR A 258 -5.71 -7.50 -4.08
CA THR A 258 -6.44 -8.60 -3.43
C THR A 258 -6.19 -8.70 -1.92
N HIS A 259 -5.05 -8.23 -1.42
CA HIS A 259 -4.75 -8.18 0.03
C HIS A 259 -5.30 -6.91 0.72
N ASN A 260 -5.17 -5.74 0.11
CA ASN A 260 -5.63 -4.47 0.67
C ASN A 260 -7.07 -4.15 0.21
N THR A 261 -8.02 -4.74 0.93
CA THR A 261 -9.47 -4.56 0.72
C THR A 261 -10.01 -3.16 1.08
N HIS A 262 -9.14 -2.16 1.27
CA HIS A 262 -9.50 -0.84 1.82
C HIS A 262 -9.39 0.33 0.83
N ILE A 263 -8.94 0.06 -0.39
CA ILE A 263 -8.86 0.98 -1.54
C ILE A 263 -9.41 0.26 -2.79
N SER A 264 -10.07 0.96 -3.73
CA SER A 264 -10.53 0.38 -5.01
C SER A 264 -9.64 0.68 -6.22
N GLY A 265 -8.69 1.62 -6.11
CA GLY A 265 -7.74 1.97 -7.17
C GLY A 265 -6.60 2.85 -6.66
N PHE A 266 -5.49 2.80 -7.39
CA PHE A 266 -4.25 3.52 -7.11
C PHE A 266 -3.83 4.30 -8.37
N ASP A 267 -3.38 5.54 -8.23
CA ASP A 267 -2.93 6.41 -9.31
C ASP A 267 -1.39 6.53 -9.37
N ASN A 268 -0.76 6.74 -8.21
CA ASN A 268 0.67 7.00 -8.04
C ASN A 268 1.54 5.74 -7.93
N LEU A 269 1.03 4.54 -8.27
CA LEU A 269 1.84 3.31 -8.38
C LEU A 269 3.17 3.50 -9.14
N PRO A 270 3.25 4.27 -10.25
CA PRO A 270 4.52 4.48 -10.95
C PRO A 270 5.55 5.29 -10.16
N GLU A 271 5.12 6.07 -9.17
CA GLU A 271 6.01 6.78 -8.24
C GLU A 271 6.36 5.89 -7.04
N LEU A 272 5.36 5.25 -6.41
CA LEU A 272 5.56 4.33 -5.29
C LEU A 272 6.48 3.15 -5.64
N SER A 273 6.36 2.62 -6.87
CA SER A 273 7.22 1.54 -7.36
C SER A 273 8.71 1.90 -7.43
N LYS A 274 9.07 3.19 -7.46
CA LYS A 274 10.47 3.64 -7.46
C LYS A 274 11.13 3.48 -6.09
N LEU A 275 10.35 3.32 -5.02
CA LEU A 275 10.89 2.99 -3.70
C LEU A 275 11.46 1.56 -3.67
N VAL A 276 11.03 0.66 -4.55
CA VAL A 276 11.47 -0.74 -4.56
C VAL A 276 12.94 -0.83 -4.93
N GLY A 277 13.76 -1.37 -4.03
CA GLY A 277 15.21 -1.45 -4.15
C GLY A 277 15.96 -0.22 -3.60
N GLU A 278 15.26 0.77 -3.06
CA GLU A 278 15.84 1.93 -2.37
C GLU A 278 15.87 1.73 -0.84
N THR A 279 16.65 2.56 -0.13
CA THR A 279 16.66 2.59 1.34
C THR A 279 16.01 3.88 1.83
N VAL A 280 14.81 3.80 2.40
CA VAL A 280 14.15 4.95 3.06
C VAL A 280 14.93 5.26 4.33
N THR A 281 15.44 6.49 4.48
CA THR A 281 16.23 6.92 5.65
C THR A 281 15.55 8.03 6.45
N LYS A 282 14.52 8.64 5.87
CA LYS A 282 13.83 9.78 6.44
C LYS A 282 12.34 9.78 6.13
N ILE A 283 11.55 10.21 7.11
CA ILE A 283 10.12 10.44 6.99
C ILE A 283 9.82 11.85 7.48
N THR A 284 9.12 12.65 6.68
CA THR A 284 8.65 13.99 7.08
C THR A 284 7.15 13.98 7.22
N TYR A 285 6.65 14.17 8.44
CA TYR A 285 5.23 14.33 8.75
C TYR A 285 4.82 15.79 8.64
N ILE A 286 3.78 16.08 7.87
CA ILE A 286 3.34 17.45 7.59
C ILE A 286 2.03 17.72 8.32
N MET A 287 2.05 18.68 9.25
CA MET A 287 0.88 19.27 9.93
C MET A 287 0.63 20.68 9.37
N PRO A 288 -0.50 21.36 9.67
CA PRO A 288 -0.79 22.68 9.07
C PRO A 288 0.29 23.75 9.29
N ASP A 289 0.75 23.92 10.54
CA ASP A 289 1.70 24.98 10.94
C ASP A 289 3.10 24.44 11.32
N SER A 290 3.34 23.14 11.18
CA SER A 290 4.60 22.49 11.54
C SER A 290 4.88 21.23 10.71
N ALA A 291 6.12 20.77 10.75
CA ALA A 291 6.50 19.45 10.27
C ALA A 291 7.48 18.79 11.25
N TYR A 292 7.49 17.46 11.26
CA TYR A 292 8.36 16.65 12.10
C TYR A 292 9.17 15.70 11.23
N VAL A 293 10.48 15.71 11.40
CA VAL A 293 11.41 14.90 10.60
C VAL A 293 11.89 13.74 11.45
N TYR A 294 11.74 12.52 10.93
CA TYR A 294 12.21 11.29 11.54
C TYR A 294 13.40 10.79 10.73
N GLU A 295 14.53 10.59 11.38
CA GLU A 295 15.75 9.99 10.82
C GLU A 295 16.05 8.71 11.60
N PHE A 296 16.31 7.61 10.89
CA PHE A 296 16.52 6.29 11.47
C PHE A 296 17.51 5.44 10.66
N ASP A 297 17.99 4.34 11.25
CA ASP A 297 18.76 3.33 10.52
C ASP A 297 17.90 2.79 9.35
N GLY A 298 18.38 3.03 8.13
CA GLY A 298 17.54 3.01 6.93
C GLY A 298 16.82 1.69 6.62
N ILE A 299 15.61 1.82 6.09
CA ILE A 299 14.69 0.73 5.76
C ILE A 299 14.79 0.40 4.28
N TYR A 300 15.39 -0.74 3.97
CA TYR A 300 15.51 -1.26 2.60
C TYR A 300 14.18 -1.85 2.11
N ILE A 301 13.59 -1.24 1.07
CA ILE A 301 12.34 -1.70 0.47
C ILE A 301 12.67 -2.87 -0.46
N LYS A 302 12.54 -4.09 0.06
CA LYS A 302 12.91 -5.33 -0.64
C LYS A 302 12.17 -5.48 -1.98
N PRO A 303 12.80 -6.01 -3.04
CA PRO A 303 12.10 -6.35 -4.27
C PRO A 303 10.99 -7.39 -4.07
N LEU A 304 9.99 -7.37 -4.94
CA LEU A 304 9.00 -8.45 -5.07
C LEU A 304 9.61 -9.65 -5.81
N TYR A 305 9.15 -10.86 -5.47
CA TYR A 305 9.57 -12.07 -6.17
C TYR A 305 8.67 -12.36 -7.36
N GLU A 306 9.21 -12.28 -8.58
CA GLU A 306 8.46 -12.53 -9.83
C GLU A 306 8.37 -14.03 -10.21
N GLY A 307 9.06 -14.91 -9.49
CA GLY A 307 9.07 -16.35 -9.77
C GLY A 307 7.81 -17.06 -9.24
N THR A 308 7.54 -18.25 -9.77
CA THR A 308 6.45 -19.10 -9.24
C THR A 308 6.97 -19.98 -8.11
N ILE A 309 6.19 -20.07 -7.03
CA ILE A 309 6.34 -21.06 -5.97
C ILE A 309 5.05 -21.86 -5.91
N THR A 310 5.16 -23.19 -5.91
CA THR A 310 4.01 -24.08 -5.72
C THR A 310 4.20 -24.92 -4.46
N ALA A 311 3.09 -25.31 -3.85
CA ALA A 311 3.05 -26.21 -2.71
C ALA A 311 2.20 -27.44 -3.02
N THR A 312 2.59 -28.58 -2.49
CA THR A 312 1.74 -29.77 -2.33
C THR A 312 1.68 -30.16 -0.86
N VAL A 313 0.62 -30.85 -0.45
CA VAL A 313 0.43 -31.31 0.93
C VAL A 313 0.18 -32.81 0.97
N SER A 314 0.41 -33.44 2.12
CA SER A 314 -0.02 -34.81 2.39
C SER A 314 -1.54 -34.91 2.55
N ASP A 315 -2.13 -36.09 2.31
CA ASP A 315 -3.56 -36.37 2.53
C ASP A 315 -4.02 -36.02 3.98
N SER A 316 -3.10 -36.16 4.94
CA SER A 316 -3.25 -35.84 6.37
C SER A 316 -3.01 -34.36 6.71
N TYR A 317 -2.56 -33.55 5.76
CA TYR A 317 -2.13 -32.15 5.94
C TYR A 317 -1.02 -31.95 6.99
N ASP A 318 -0.33 -33.02 7.40
CA ASP A 318 0.78 -33.02 8.36
C ASP A 318 2.14 -32.77 7.72
N SER A 319 2.20 -32.55 6.40
CA SER A 319 3.40 -32.07 5.72
C SER A 319 3.10 -31.21 4.49
N VAL A 320 3.96 -30.24 4.21
CA VAL A 320 3.98 -29.40 3.00
C VAL A 320 5.28 -29.63 2.24
N THR A 321 5.20 -29.77 0.93
CA THR A 321 6.37 -29.83 0.03
C THR A 321 6.36 -28.61 -0.87
N LEU A 322 7.42 -27.80 -0.83
CA LEU A 322 7.56 -26.62 -1.68
C LEU A 322 8.32 -26.95 -2.97
N SER A 323 7.97 -26.24 -4.05
CA SER A 323 8.68 -26.31 -5.33
C SER A 323 8.83 -24.92 -5.96
N THR A 324 10.07 -24.56 -6.30
CA THR A 324 10.40 -23.41 -7.13
C THR A 324 11.63 -23.71 -8.00
N SER A 325 11.96 -22.82 -8.94
CA SER A 325 13.12 -22.96 -9.82
C SER A 325 14.46 -22.70 -9.12
N ASP A 326 14.48 -21.86 -8.08
CA ASP A 326 15.70 -21.51 -7.36
C ASP A 326 15.39 -21.13 -5.90
N PHE A 327 15.69 -22.04 -4.96
CA PHE A 327 15.58 -21.78 -3.52
C PHE A 327 16.73 -20.92 -2.99
N SER A 328 17.88 -20.88 -3.68
CA SER A 328 19.07 -20.15 -3.23
C SER A 328 18.95 -18.63 -3.40
N ALA A 329 17.89 -18.17 -4.08
CA ALA A 329 17.51 -16.77 -4.19
C ALA A 329 16.99 -16.17 -2.86
N PHE A 330 16.57 -17.00 -1.89
CA PHE A 330 16.01 -16.56 -0.61
C PHE A 330 17.08 -16.54 0.49
N GLU A 331 17.84 -15.45 0.60
CA GLU A 331 18.87 -15.36 1.66
C GLU A 331 18.21 -15.40 3.04
N LYS A 332 18.70 -16.29 3.92
CA LYS A 332 18.13 -16.60 5.24
C LYS A 332 16.61 -16.87 5.18
N GLY A 333 16.16 -17.48 4.08
CA GLY A 333 14.77 -17.81 3.87
C GLY A 333 14.16 -18.58 5.04
N LYS A 334 12.94 -18.24 5.43
CA LYS A 334 12.15 -18.99 6.40
C LYS A 334 10.78 -19.32 5.83
N LEU A 335 10.31 -20.53 6.08
CA LEU A 335 8.93 -20.93 5.85
C LEU A 335 8.14 -20.83 7.15
N THR A 336 7.05 -20.06 7.13
CA THR A 336 6.03 -20.04 8.18
C THR A 336 4.73 -20.58 7.61
N VAL A 337 4.13 -21.57 8.28
CA VAL A 337 2.81 -22.12 7.94
C VAL A 337 1.86 -21.91 9.11
N THR A 338 0.68 -21.38 8.84
CA THR A 338 -0.32 -21.01 9.84
C THR A 338 -1.69 -21.61 9.51
N TYR A 339 -2.47 -21.86 10.55
CA TYR A 339 -3.91 -22.09 10.48
C TYR A 339 -4.63 -20.89 11.08
N THR A 340 -5.55 -20.29 10.34
CA THR A 340 -6.41 -19.19 10.79
C THR A 340 -7.84 -19.69 10.95
N LEU A 341 -8.42 -19.56 12.15
CA LEU A 341 -9.84 -19.80 12.41
C LEU A 341 -10.58 -18.47 12.63
N GLY A 342 -11.77 -18.35 12.05
CA GLY A 342 -12.60 -17.14 12.16
C GLY A 342 -12.00 -15.92 11.43
N SER A 343 -12.66 -14.77 11.61
CA SER A 343 -12.30 -13.52 10.91
C SER A 343 -12.49 -12.28 11.79
N GLY A 344 -11.92 -11.15 11.36
CA GLY A 344 -12.02 -9.87 12.06
C GLY A 344 -11.52 -9.96 13.51
N ARG A 345 -12.37 -9.58 14.47
CA ARG A 345 -12.03 -9.53 15.91
C ARG A 345 -12.07 -10.90 16.62
N SER A 346 -12.58 -11.94 15.96
CA SER A 346 -12.56 -13.33 16.45
C SER A 346 -11.64 -14.21 15.60
N ARG A 347 -10.64 -13.60 14.96
CA ARG A 347 -9.58 -14.31 14.23
C ARG A 347 -8.59 -14.89 15.25
N GLU A 348 -8.43 -16.21 15.23
CA GLU A 348 -7.38 -16.92 15.95
C GLU A 348 -6.37 -17.48 14.95
N VAL A 349 -5.07 -17.32 15.20
CA VAL A 349 -4.00 -17.78 14.30
C VAL A 349 -3.06 -18.71 15.08
N THR A 350 -2.91 -19.93 14.58
CA THR A 350 -2.01 -20.95 15.12
C THR A 350 -0.87 -21.19 14.15
N THR A 351 0.38 -20.98 14.58
CA THR A 351 1.55 -21.37 13.80
C THR A 351 1.73 -22.89 13.86
N LEU A 352 1.68 -23.55 12.71
CA LEU A 352 1.90 -25.00 12.56
C LEU A 352 3.37 -25.33 12.30
N LEU A 353 4.12 -24.38 11.74
CA LEU A 353 5.54 -24.48 11.46
C LEU A 353 6.16 -23.09 11.35
N GLU A 354 7.34 -22.90 11.92
CA GLU A 354 8.29 -21.85 11.54
C GLU A 354 9.68 -22.50 11.48
N THR A 355 10.35 -22.43 10.33
CA THR A 355 11.68 -23.04 10.12
C THR A 355 12.48 -22.30 9.06
N GLU A 356 13.80 -22.45 9.10
CA GLU A 356 14.67 -22.11 7.96
C GLU A 356 14.23 -22.91 6.71
N LEU A 357 14.25 -22.24 5.56
CA LEU A 357 13.94 -22.80 4.25
C LEU A 357 15.12 -23.69 3.80
N ALA A 358 14.82 -24.93 3.41
CA ALA A 358 15.82 -25.87 2.92
C ALA A 358 16.21 -25.59 1.46
N ASP A 359 17.47 -25.88 1.13
CA ASP A 359 17.96 -25.87 -0.25
C ASP A 359 17.28 -26.96 -1.09
N GLY A 360 16.34 -26.56 -1.93
CA GLY A 360 15.64 -27.45 -2.87
C GLY A 360 14.31 -28.01 -2.33
N THR A 361 13.74 -28.96 -3.08
CA THR A 361 12.49 -29.62 -2.71
C THR A 361 12.67 -30.47 -1.45
N ALA A 362 12.02 -30.06 -0.36
CA ALA A 362 11.99 -30.75 0.92
C ALA A 362 10.56 -30.84 1.46
N ASP A 363 10.31 -31.89 2.25
CA ASP A 363 9.05 -32.09 2.98
C ASP A 363 9.18 -31.45 4.36
N TYR A 364 8.29 -30.51 4.65
CA TYR A 364 8.22 -29.77 5.90
C TYR A 364 7.06 -30.31 6.75
N VAL A 365 7.37 -30.88 7.91
CA VAL A 365 6.36 -31.46 8.83
C VAL A 365 5.63 -30.34 9.58
N LEU A 366 4.30 -30.44 9.65
CA LEU A 366 3.42 -29.51 10.34
C LEU A 366 2.92 -30.06 11.67
N GLU A 367 2.92 -29.24 12.72
CA GLU A 367 2.39 -29.58 14.04
C GLU A 367 0.85 -29.50 14.09
N VAL A 368 0.16 -30.25 13.23
CA VAL A 368 -1.31 -30.25 13.11
C VAL A 368 -2.04 -30.64 14.39
N SER A 369 -1.38 -31.30 15.35
CA SER A 369 -1.96 -31.55 16.68
C SER A 369 -2.26 -30.26 17.46
N ALA A 370 -1.65 -29.13 17.09
CA ALA A 370 -1.93 -27.81 17.68
C ALA A 370 -3.34 -27.28 17.34
N ILE A 371 -4.02 -27.87 16.35
CA ILE A 371 -5.38 -27.51 15.94
C ILE A 371 -6.40 -28.64 16.19
N ASP A 372 -6.00 -29.67 16.95
CA ASP A 372 -6.89 -30.77 17.35
C ASP A 372 -8.11 -30.25 18.12
N GLY A 373 -9.31 -30.51 17.59
CA GLY A 373 -10.58 -30.13 18.21
C GLY A 373 -11.04 -28.69 17.94
N LEU A 374 -10.33 -27.93 17.10
CA LEU A 374 -10.87 -26.71 16.49
C LEU A 374 -11.97 -27.06 15.46
N GLU A 375 -12.82 -26.08 15.13
CA GLU A 375 -13.86 -26.27 14.12
C GLU A 375 -13.24 -26.52 12.73
N ALA A 376 -13.83 -27.46 11.98
CA ALA A 376 -13.41 -27.76 10.62
C ALA A 376 -13.75 -26.59 9.69
N GLY A 377 -12.80 -26.19 8.85
CA GLY A 377 -13.00 -25.17 7.83
C GLY A 377 -12.16 -23.89 7.98
N GLY A 378 -11.27 -23.81 8.96
CA GLY A 378 -10.25 -22.76 9.01
C GLY A 378 -9.26 -22.84 7.84
N THR A 379 -8.52 -21.75 7.66
CA THR A 379 -7.69 -21.46 6.49
C THR A 379 -6.23 -21.77 6.74
N TYR A 380 -5.57 -22.47 5.82
CA TYR A 380 -4.12 -22.72 5.86
C TYR A 380 -3.38 -21.74 4.95
N GLY A 381 -2.51 -20.91 5.54
CA GLY A 381 -1.65 -19.97 4.82
C GLY A 381 -0.17 -20.29 5.01
N ALA A 382 0.62 -20.21 3.94
CA ALA A 382 2.07 -20.31 3.99
C ALA A 382 2.73 -19.01 3.49
N VAL A 383 3.79 -18.58 4.17
CA VAL A 383 4.58 -17.40 3.81
C VAL A 383 6.06 -17.78 3.82
N ILE A 384 6.78 -17.36 2.78
CA ILE A 384 8.24 -17.39 2.75
C ILE A 384 8.75 -15.98 2.99
N SER A 385 9.46 -15.78 4.09
CA SER A 385 10.19 -14.54 4.38
C SER A 385 11.67 -14.72 4.04
N SER A 386 12.36 -13.64 3.66
CA SER A 386 13.79 -13.67 3.34
C SER A 386 14.44 -12.29 3.53
N ASP A 387 15.76 -12.22 3.54
CA ASP A 387 16.49 -10.94 3.50
C ASP A 387 16.48 -10.31 2.09
N THR A 388 16.33 -11.12 1.04
CA THR A 388 16.44 -10.69 -0.37
C THR A 388 15.13 -10.18 -0.98
N TYR A 389 13.98 -10.73 -0.60
CA TYR A 389 12.66 -10.40 -1.17
C TYR A 389 11.64 -10.06 -0.09
N ALA A 390 10.63 -9.27 -0.48
CA ALA A 390 9.39 -9.12 0.27
C ALA A 390 8.73 -10.48 0.53
N ASP A 391 7.93 -10.58 1.59
CA ASP A 391 7.30 -11.84 2.00
C ASP A 391 6.40 -12.40 0.89
N ILE A 392 6.55 -13.70 0.63
CA ILE A 392 5.92 -14.39 -0.50
C ILE A 392 4.83 -15.31 0.03
N THR A 393 3.57 -14.93 -0.19
CA THR A 393 2.43 -15.81 0.07
C THR A 393 2.45 -17.00 -0.88
N VAL A 394 2.40 -18.21 -0.34
CA VAL A 394 2.34 -19.46 -1.11
C VAL A 394 0.96 -20.07 -0.94
N ALA A 395 0.20 -20.16 -2.03
CA ALA A 395 -1.12 -20.77 -2.03
C ALA A 395 -1.01 -22.26 -1.67
N LEU A 396 -1.63 -22.65 -0.56
CA LEU A 396 -1.79 -24.05 -0.16
C LEU A 396 -3.12 -24.60 -0.72
N PRO A 397 -3.17 -25.87 -1.17
CA PRO A 397 -4.40 -26.49 -1.65
C PRO A 397 -5.44 -26.65 -0.54
N ILE A 398 -6.71 -26.77 -0.91
CA ILE A 398 -7.81 -27.09 0.02
C ILE A 398 -7.52 -28.34 0.88
N SER A 399 -7.91 -28.30 2.15
CA SER A 399 -7.80 -29.44 3.06
C SER A 399 -9.08 -30.30 3.07
N SER A 400 -8.96 -31.59 3.38
CA SER A 400 -10.11 -32.51 3.53
C SER A 400 -11.11 -32.06 4.61
N GLY A 401 -10.64 -31.32 5.63
CA GLY A 401 -11.50 -30.68 6.62
C GLY A 401 -12.33 -29.53 6.04
N GLN A 402 -11.76 -28.74 5.12
CA GLN A 402 -12.49 -27.69 4.39
C GLN A 402 -13.46 -28.28 3.37
N GLU A 403 -13.08 -29.35 2.67
CA GLU A 403 -13.98 -30.09 1.77
C GLU A 403 -15.25 -30.56 2.52
N ALA A 404 -15.07 -31.26 3.64
CA ALA A 404 -16.18 -31.74 4.46
C ALA A 404 -17.06 -30.62 5.05
N ALA A 405 -16.45 -29.48 5.40
CA ALA A 405 -17.17 -28.28 5.85
C ALA A 405 -18.03 -27.68 4.71
N LEU A 406 -17.46 -27.55 3.50
CA LEU A 406 -18.20 -27.10 2.31
C LEU A 406 -19.34 -28.05 1.95
N GLU A 407 -19.12 -29.37 1.93
CA GLU A 407 -20.19 -30.35 1.66
C GLU A 407 -21.36 -30.21 2.65
N THR A 408 -21.05 -29.99 3.93
CA THR A 408 -22.05 -29.76 4.99
C THR A 408 -22.83 -28.46 4.76
N LEU A 409 -22.12 -27.37 4.48
CA LEU A 409 -22.74 -26.05 4.22
C LEU A 409 -23.56 -26.03 2.93
N ILE A 410 -23.12 -26.74 1.88
CA ILE A 410 -23.87 -26.97 0.63
C ILE A 410 -25.21 -27.66 0.91
N ALA A 411 -25.23 -28.66 1.80
CA ALA A 411 -26.46 -29.33 2.21
C ALA A 411 -27.40 -28.37 2.95
N SER A 412 -26.91 -27.64 3.96
CA SER A 412 -27.71 -26.65 4.69
C SER A 412 -28.21 -25.49 3.81
N ALA A 413 -27.40 -25.03 2.85
CA ALA A 413 -27.80 -24.02 1.88
C ALA A 413 -28.95 -24.51 0.97
N LYS A 414 -28.89 -25.77 0.52
CA LYS A 414 -29.97 -26.40 -0.27
C LYS A 414 -31.26 -26.57 0.53
N GLU A 415 -31.19 -26.94 1.81
CA GLU A 415 -32.35 -27.00 2.69
C GLU A 415 -32.97 -25.61 2.88
N LYS A 416 -32.16 -24.57 3.10
CA LYS A 416 -32.63 -23.19 3.25
C LYS A 416 -33.25 -22.65 1.96
N LEU A 417 -32.65 -22.89 0.79
CA LEU A 417 -33.20 -22.53 -0.52
C LEU A 417 -34.50 -23.25 -0.86
N ALA A 418 -34.80 -24.41 -0.26
CA ALA A 418 -36.10 -25.06 -0.41
C ALA A 418 -37.24 -24.27 0.29
N VAL A 419 -36.91 -23.43 1.28
CA VAL A 419 -37.83 -22.52 1.97
C VAL A 419 -37.75 -21.10 1.40
N GLU A 420 -36.56 -20.65 1.00
CA GLU A 420 -36.26 -19.33 0.44
C GLU A 420 -35.77 -19.42 -1.04
N PRO A 421 -36.60 -19.89 -1.99
CA PRO A 421 -36.14 -20.18 -3.36
C PRO A 421 -35.64 -18.95 -4.12
N ASP A 422 -36.03 -17.74 -3.72
CA ASP A 422 -35.64 -16.48 -4.38
C ASP A 422 -34.37 -15.84 -3.76
N ASN A 423 -33.69 -16.51 -2.81
CA ASN A 423 -32.48 -16.01 -2.17
C ASN A 423 -31.25 -16.10 -3.11
N ALA A 424 -31.15 -15.14 -4.04
CA ALA A 424 -30.13 -15.09 -5.08
C ALA A 424 -28.69 -15.09 -4.54
N THR A 425 -28.44 -14.43 -3.40
CA THR A 425 -27.12 -14.43 -2.75
C THR A 425 -26.71 -15.84 -2.32
N LEU A 426 -27.62 -16.59 -1.67
CA LEU A 426 -27.35 -17.96 -1.26
C LEU A 426 -27.20 -18.91 -2.46
N GLN A 427 -27.95 -18.68 -3.55
CA GLN A 427 -27.76 -19.43 -4.81
C GLN A 427 -26.36 -19.20 -5.42
N GLU A 428 -25.84 -17.97 -5.37
CA GLU A 428 -24.54 -17.60 -5.93
C GLU A 428 -23.38 -18.29 -5.18
N HIS A 429 -23.37 -18.20 -3.84
CA HIS A 429 -22.35 -18.84 -3.00
C HIS A 429 -22.47 -20.38 -3.01
N LEU A 430 -23.69 -20.92 -3.15
CA LEU A 430 -23.88 -22.36 -3.33
C LEU A 430 -23.22 -22.88 -4.61
N ARG A 431 -23.42 -22.18 -5.73
CA ARG A 431 -22.78 -22.53 -7.01
C ARG A 431 -21.26 -22.39 -6.92
N GLU A 432 -20.77 -21.33 -6.28
CA GLU A 432 -19.34 -21.11 -6.06
C GLU A 432 -18.71 -22.26 -5.26
N ALA A 433 -19.40 -22.77 -4.23
CA ALA A 433 -18.92 -23.91 -3.44
C ALA A 433 -18.91 -25.23 -4.22
N GLU A 434 -19.92 -25.47 -5.07
CA GLU A 434 -19.96 -26.61 -5.99
C GLU A 434 -18.86 -26.54 -7.06
N GLU A 435 -18.53 -25.34 -7.56
CA GLU A 435 -17.43 -25.11 -8.51
C GLU A 435 -16.05 -25.25 -7.85
N LEU A 436 -15.89 -24.77 -6.60
CA LEU A 436 -14.65 -24.85 -5.84
C LEU A 436 -14.31 -26.30 -5.48
N LEU A 437 -15.27 -27.09 -5.00
CA LEU A 437 -15.07 -28.54 -4.76
C LEU A 437 -14.77 -29.35 -6.04
N ALA A 438 -15.13 -28.83 -7.22
CA ALA A 438 -14.78 -29.45 -8.50
C ALA A 438 -13.38 -29.04 -9.02
N ASN A 439 -12.75 -28.03 -8.41
CA ASN A 439 -11.46 -27.50 -8.82
C ASN A 439 -10.30 -28.12 -8.03
N THR A 440 -9.56 -29.02 -8.66
CA THR A 440 -8.37 -29.68 -8.06
C THR A 440 -7.19 -28.75 -7.78
N SER A 441 -7.30 -27.46 -8.13
CA SER A 441 -6.32 -26.42 -7.86
C SER A 441 -6.87 -25.29 -6.97
N ALA A 442 -8.01 -25.51 -6.29
CA ALA A 442 -8.57 -24.54 -5.34
C ALA A 442 -7.65 -24.34 -4.13
N ALA A 443 -7.50 -23.08 -3.71
CA ALA A 443 -6.67 -22.73 -2.56
C ALA A 443 -7.45 -22.81 -1.24
N SER A 444 -6.73 -23.06 -0.14
CA SER A 444 -7.28 -23.07 1.21
C SER A 444 -7.88 -21.71 1.61
N ASP A 445 -7.29 -20.60 1.15
CA ASP A 445 -7.80 -19.24 1.39
C ASP A 445 -9.17 -19.02 0.76
N GLU A 446 -9.34 -19.42 -0.51
CA GLU A 446 -10.62 -19.36 -1.24
C GLU A 446 -11.70 -20.17 -0.52
N ALA A 447 -11.37 -21.41 -0.13
CA ALA A 447 -12.28 -22.30 0.58
C ALA A 447 -12.70 -21.74 1.94
N GLY A 448 -11.76 -21.25 2.75
CA GLY A 448 -12.03 -20.72 4.09
C GLY A 448 -12.85 -19.42 4.08
N SER A 449 -12.65 -18.55 3.08
CA SER A 449 -13.51 -17.38 2.87
C SER A 449 -14.96 -17.80 2.60
N LEU A 450 -15.16 -18.73 1.66
CA LEU A 450 -16.48 -19.20 1.26
C LEU A 450 -17.21 -19.98 2.37
N ILE A 451 -16.47 -20.79 3.15
CA ILE A 451 -16.98 -21.44 4.38
C ILE A 451 -17.50 -20.38 5.36
N SER A 452 -16.75 -19.30 5.58
CA SER A 452 -17.13 -18.22 6.49
C SER A 452 -18.40 -17.50 6.04
N GLU A 453 -18.51 -17.18 4.74
CA GLU A 453 -19.69 -16.53 4.14
C GLU A 453 -20.93 -17.43 4.18
N LEU A 454 -20.80 -18.70 3.75
CA LEU A 454 -21.90 -19.67 3.78
C LEU A 454 -22.37 -19.97 5.21
N THR A 455 -21.47 -20.01 6.18
CA THR A 455 -21.84 -20.20 7.60
C THR A 455 -22.75 -19.06 8.08
N GLN A 456 -22.45 -17.81 7.72
CA GLN A 456 -23.30 -16.65 8.07
C GLN A 456 -24.66 -16.68 7.34
N LEU A 457 -24.67 -17.01 6.04
CA LEU A 457 -25.90 -17.05 5.24
C LEU A 457 -26.85 -18.17 5.70
N THR A 458 -26.32 -19.34 6.04
CA THR A 458 -27.11 -20.48 6.51
C THR A 458 -27.60 -20.28 7.96
N SER A 459 -26.73 -19.85 8.87
CA SER A 459 -27.02 -19.70 10.33
C SER A 459 -28.10 -18.68 10.69
N ASN A 460 -28.55 -17.84 9.75
CA ASN A 460 -29.60 -16.85 9.98
C ASN A 460 -31.01 -17.48 10.14
N GLU A 461 -31.30 -18.01 11.33
CA GLU A 461 -32.64 -18.15 11.93
C GLU A 461 -32.59 -17.84 13.45
N ALA A 462 -32.50 -16.55 13.81
CA ALA A 462 -33.10 -15.93 15.03
C ALA A 462 -32.48 -14.54 15.28
N GLY A 463 -33.21 -13.45 15.00
CA GLY A 463 -32.64 -12.13 15.35
C GLY A 463 -33.22 -10.84 14.79
N ARG A 464 -34.34 -10.83 14.05
CA ARG A 464 -35.12 -9.58 13.85
C ARG A 464 -35.88 -9.21 15.14
N GLY A 465 -35.11 -8.95 16.21
CA GLY A 465 -35.60 -8.38 17.46
C GLY A 465 -35.56 -6.87 17.38
N GLU A 466 -36.66 -6.23 17.75
CA GLU A 466 -36.74 -4.77 17.85
C GLU A 466 -35.69 -4.23 18.84
N ARG A 467 -34.80 -3.37 18.35
CA ARG A 467 -34.22 -2.27 19.12
C ARG A 467 -34.51 -1.02 18.28
N GLY A 468 -35.48 -0.18 18.61
CA GLY A 468 -35.94 0.18 19.96
C GLY A 468 -35.05 1.34 20.40
N GLY A 469 -35.49 2.55 20.07
CA GLY A 469 -34.71 3.75 20.33
C GLY A 469 -34.68 4.10 21.82
N HIS A 470 -33.51 4.53 22.28
CA HIS A 470 -33.33 5.60 23.26
C HIS A 470 -31.93 6.19 23.14
#